data_AF-A0A0A9C9Z3-F1
#
_entry.id   AF-A0A0A9C9Z3-F1
#
_cell.length_a   1.000
_cell.length_b   1.000
_cell.length_c   1.000
_cell.angle_alpha   90.00
_cell.angle_beta   90.00
_cell.angle_gamma   90.00
#
_symmetry.space_group_name_H-M   'P 1'
#
loop_
_entity.id
_entity.type
_entity.pdbx_description
1 polymer ?
#
loop_
_entity_poly.entity_id
_entity_poly.type
_entity_poly.pdbx_seq_one_letter_code
_entity_poly.pdbx_strand_id
1 'polypeptide(L)' 'MGTKLRMSTPFHPQSDGQSEAVNKVIAMYLRCFTDDRPRHWVRWLPWAECVYNTSFHSALKETPF' A
#
# COMPACT_ATOMS: atom_id res chain seq x y z
N MET A 1 22.93 -11.50 9.23
CA MET A 1 21.71 -10.98 8.57
C MET A 1 22.03 -10.72 7.11
N GLY A 2 21.75 -11.70 6.24
CA GLY A 2 22.10 -11.64 4.81
C GLY A 2 20.87 -11.37 3.95
N THR A 3 20.41 -10.12 3.90
CA THR A 3 19.31 -9.72 3.01
C THR A 3 19.89 -9.28 1.66
N LYS A 4 19.60 -10.03 0.59
CA LYS A 4 19.90 -9.61 -0.78
C LYS A 4 18.89 -8.55 -1.20
N LEU A 5 19.33 -7.29 -1.27
CA LEU A 5 18.54 -6.19 -1.83
C LEU A 5 18.32 -6.45 -3.33
N ARG A 6 17.08 -6.76 -3.71
CA ARG A 6 16.66 -6.77 -5.11
C ARG A 6 16.22 -5.35 -5.47
N MET A 7 17.14 -4.58 -6.03
CA MET A 7 16.84 -3.26 -6.60
C MET A 7 16.01 -3.46 -7.88
N SER A 8 14.81 -2.88 -7.93
CA SER A 8 14.05 -2.74 -9.16
C SER A 8 14.74 -1.74 -10.10
N THR A 9 14.72 -1.99 -11.40
CA THR A 9 15.31 -1.09 -12.40
C THR A 9 14.50 0.21 -12.49
N PRO A 10 15.15 1.37 -12.71
CA PRO A 10 14.44 2.63 -12.91
C PRO A 10 13.43 2.51 -14.06
N PHE A 11 12.21 3.02 -13.87
CA PHE A 11 11.12 3.00 -14.84
C PHE A 11 10.57 1.62 -15.21
N HIS A 12 10.78 0.59 -14.38
CA HIS A 12 10.23 -0.75 -14.60
C HIS A 12 9.19 -1.16 -13.52
N PRO A 13 7.93 -0.68 -13.62
CA PRO A 13 6.85 -0.98 -12.67
C PRO A 13 6.55 -2.49 -12.54
N GLN A 14 6.95 -3.28 -13.53
CA GLN A 14 6.67 -4.71 -13.60
C GLN A 14 7.36 -5.56 -12.53
N SER A 15 8.50 -5.11 -11.99
CA SER A 15 9.18 -5.80 -10.88
C SER A 15 8.63 -5.43 -9.51
N ASP A 16 7.93 -4.30 -9.40
CA ASP A 16 7.38 -3.76 -8.14
C ASP A 16 5.85 -3.73 -8.13
N GLY A 17 5.21 -4.43 -9.07
CA GLY A 17 3.77 -4.32 -9.34
C GLY A 17 2.86 -4.68 -8.16
N GLN A 18 3.34 -5.54 -7.23
CA GLN A 18 2.63 -5.81 -5.98
C GLN A 18 2.67 -4.59 -5.05
N SER A 19 3.85 -4.02 -4.82
CA SER A 19 4.02 -2.80 -4.03
C SER A 19 3.27 -1.61 -4.64
N GLU A 20 3.24 -1.49 -5.97
CA GLU A 20 2.47 -0.47 -6.67
C GLU A 20 0.96 -0.65 -6.51
N ALA A 21 0.47 -1.91 -6.58
CA ALA A 21 -0.93 -2.21 -6.33
C ALA A 21 -1.33 -1.88 -4.88
N VAL A 22 -0.50 -2.25 -3.91
CA VAL A 22 -0.65 -1.88 -2.48
C VAL A 22 -0.71 -0.37 -2.32
N ASN A 23 0.28 0.35 -2.86
CA ASN A 23 0.38 1.80 -2.76
C ASN A 23 -0.84 2.51 -3.38
N LYS A 24 -1.36 1.98 -4.49
CA LYS A 24 -2.57 2.52 -5.14
C LYS A 24 -3.81 2.35 -4.27
N VAL A 25 -3.95 1.21 -3.60
CA VAL A 25 -5.07 0.91 -2.69
C VAL A 25 -5.00 1.80 -1.45
N ILE A 26 -3.82 1.92 -0.82
CA ILE A 26 -3.59 2.81 0.33
C ILE A 26 -3.87 4.26 -0.05
N ALA A 27 -3.43 4.72 -1.22
CA ALA A 27 -3.73 6.07 -1.71
C ALA A 27 -5.22 6.30 -1.91
N MET A 28 -5.97 5.29 -2.36
CA MET A 28 -7.44 5.34 -2.47
C MET A 28 -8.10 5.51 -1.11
N TYR A 29 -7.71 4.72 -0.11
CA TYR A 29 -8.22 4.84 1.26
C TYR A 29 -7.88 6.21 1.87
N LEU A 30 -6.64 6.66 1.72
CA LEU A 30 -6.23 7.98 2.19
C LEU A 30 -7.06 9.08 1.54
N ARG A 31 -7.33 9.00 0.23
CA ARG A 31 -8.15 9.99 -0.47
C ARG A 31 -9.58 10.08 0.10
N CYS A 32 -10.15 8.95 0.49
CA CYS A 32 -11.45 8.90 1.19
C CYS A 32 -11.36 9.45 2.63
N PHE A 33 -10.25 9.23 3.35
CA PHE A 33 -10.10 9.70 4.73
C PHE A 33 -9.69 11.16 4.87
N THR A 34 -8.96 11.69 3.90
CA THR A 34 -8.46 13.06 3.97
C THR A 34 -9.45 14.11 3.51
N ASP A 35 -10.43 13.77 2.67
CA ASP A 35 -11.46 14.68 2.16
C ASP A 35 -10.93 16.13 1.94
N ASP A 36 -11.51 17.17 2.55
CA ASP A 36 -11.05 18.57 2.49
C ASP A 36 -9.73 18.90 3.24
N ARG A 37 -9.10 17.93 3.90
CA ARG A 37 -7.86 18.12 4.71
C ARG A 37 -6.73 17.19 4.28
N PRO A 38 -6.20 17.34 3.04
CA PRO A 38 -5.10 16.53 2.51
C PRO A 38 -3.82 16.61 3.36
N ARG A 39 -3.60 17.68 4.13
CA ARG A 39 -2.42 17.84 5.00
C ARG A 39 -2.37 16.89 6.21
N HIS A 40 -3.48 16.25 6.57
CA HIS A 40 -3.54 15.34 7.73
C HIS A 40 -3.36 13.86 7.36
N TRP A 41 -2.98 13.54 6.12
CA TRP A 41 -2.82 12.17 5.63
C TRP A 41 -1.94 11.28 6.53
N VAL A 42 -0.89 11.84 7.14
CA VAL A 42 0.02 11.11 8.04
C VAL A 42 -0.72 10.51 9.24
N ARG A 43 -1.75 11.20 9.75
CA ARG A 43 -2.56 10.72 10.89
C ARG A 43 -3.47 9.55 10.50
N TRP A 44 -3.82 9.45 9.22
CA TRP A 44 -4.67 8.38 8.68
C TRP A 44 -3.88 7.19 8.17
N LEU A 45 -2.55 7.31 8.04
CA LEU A 45 -1.68 6.25 7.54
C LEU A 45 -1.78 4.94 8.34
N PRO A 46 -1.75 4.94 9.69
CA PRO A 46 -1.88 3.70 10.48
C PRO A 46 -3.24 3.02 10.28
N TRP A 47 -4.29 3.82 10.07
CA TRP A 47 -5.63 3.31 9.81
C TRP A 47 -5.75 2.71 8.41
N ALA A 48 -5.18 3.38 7.39
CA ALA A 48 -5.15 2.86 6.03
C ALA A 48 -4.36 1.55 5.93
N GLU A 49 -3.22 1.46 6.62
CA GLU A 49 -2.42 0.24 6.72
C GLU A 49 -3.18 -0.89 7.45
N CYS A 50 -3.82 -0.59 8.58
CA CYS A 50 -4.63 -1.57 9.31
C CYS A 50 -5.77 -2.12 8.45
N VAL A 51 -6.55 -1.25 7.81
CA VAL A 51 -7.66 -1.66 6.92
C VAL A 51 -7.14 -2.49 5.76
N TYR A 52 -6.00 -2.12 5.17
CA TYR A 52 -5.38 -2.90 4.09
C TYR A 52 -4.97 -4.30 4.56
N ASN A 53 -4.33 -4.40 5.73
CA ASN A 53 -3.84 -5.65 6.31
C ASN A 53 -4.98 -6.58 6.76
N THR A 54 -6.11 -6.04 7.21
CA THR A 54 -7.27 -6.83 7.65
C THR A 54 -8.30 -7.11 6.56
N SER A 55 -8.16 -6.48 5.38
CA SER A 55 -9.09 -6.69 4.27
C SER A 55 -8.76 -7.97 3.51
N PHE A 56 -9.78 -8.68 3.05
CA PHE A 56 -9.61 -9.86 2.21
C PHE A 56 -9.11 -9.44 0.83
N HIS A 57 -7.95 -9.95 0.41
CA HIS A 57 -7.39 -9.65 -0.89
C HIS A 57 -7.80 -10.73 -1.87
N SER A 58 -8.74 -10.42 -2.76
CA SER A 58 -9.20 -11.38 -3.79
C SER A 58 -8.08 -11.90 -4.69
N ALA A 59 -7.01 -11.11 -4.88
CA ALA A 59 -5.80 -11.50 -5.62
C ALA A 59 -4.97 -12.57 -4.88
N LEU A 60 -4.92 -12.50 -3.54
CA LEU A 60 -4.20 -13.44 -2.68
C LEU A 60 -5.12 -14.58 -2.17
N LYS A 61 -6.45 -14.41 -2.31
CA LYS A 61 -7.50 -15.23 -1.69
C LYS A 61 -7.35 -15.36 -0.17
N GLU A 62 -6.69 -14.40 0.45
CA GLU A 62 -6.36 -14.42 1.88
C GLU A 62 -6.30 -12.98 2.40
N THR A 63 -6.39 -12.83 3.72
CA THR A 63 -5.98 -11.59 4.39
C THR A 63 -4.46 -11.62 4.55
N PRO A 64 -3.72 -10.53 4.28
CA PRO A 64 -2.27 -10.50 4.47
C PRO A 64 -1.80 -10.69 5.93
N PHE A 65 -2.75 -10.75 6.88
CA PHE A 65 -2.58 -11.02 8.31
C PHE A 65 -3.67 -11.96 8.83
#